data_AF-A0A6A7LWU9-F1
#
_entry.id   AF-A0A6A7LWU9-F1
#
_cell.length_a   1.000
_cell.length_b   1.000
_cell.length_c   1.000
_cell.angle_alpha   90.00
_cell.angle_beta   90.00
_cell.angle_gamma   90.00
#
_symmetry.space_group_name_H-M   'P 1'
#
loop_
_entity.id
_entity.type
_entity.pdbx_description
1 polymer ?
#
loop_
_entity_poly.entity_id
_entity_poly.type
_entity_poly.pdbx_seq_one_letter_code
_entity_poly.pdbx_strand_id
1 'polypeptide(L)'
;MAERSGDWLRQAVRDLEHARNDVEDGFFDWACFSAQQSAEKAVKAVFQKLGAEAWGHSVSDLLSGLGTRLSVPEDLVDGAKELDKAYIPARYPNAHPSGAPTERYTRREAERLVTY
;
A
#
# COMPACT_ATOMS: atom_id res chain seq x y z
N MET A 1 10.78 -3.27 -22.44
CA MET A 1 11.49 -2.92 -21.20
C MET A 1 11.90 -4.22 -20.52
N ALA A 2 13.06 -4.31 -19.87
CA ALA A 2 13.44 -5.53 -19.15
C ALA A 2 12.49 -5.79 -17.97
N GLU A 3 12.20 -7.06 -17.69
CA GLU A 3 11.39 -7.51 -16.54
C GLU A 3 12.19 -7.23 -15.24
N ARG A 4 11.63 -6.42 -14.33
CA ARG A 4 12.28 -5.95 -13.08
C ARG A 4 11.47 -6.27 -11.83
N SER A 5 10.62 -7.30 -11.85
CA SER A 5 9.67 -7.60 -10.77
C SER A 5 10.40 -7.86 -9.46
N GLY A 6 11.60 -8.44 -9.54
CA GLY A 6 12.47 -8.61 -8.37
C GLY A 6 12.91 -7.29 -7.74
N ASP A 7 13.11 -6.22 -8.50
CA ASP A 7 13.38 -4.89 -7.95
C ASP A 7 12.14 -4.30 -7.28
N TRP A 8 10.98 -4.41 -7.91
CA TRP A 8 9.70 -3.94 -7.35
C TRP A 8 9.37 -4.66 -6.04
N LEU A 9 9.52 -5.99 -6.01
CA LEU A 9 9.27 -6.77 -4.81
C LEU A 9 10.27 -6.45 -3.69
N ARG A 10 11.55 -6.25 -4.00
CA ARG A 10 12.53 -5.78 -3.02
C ARG A 10 12.14 -4.43 -2.43
N GLN A 11 11.67 -3.50 -3.26
CA GLN A 11 11.21 -2.20 -2.76
C GLN A 11 9.96 -2.33 -1.89
N ALA A 12 9.01 -3.19 -2.26
CA ALA A 12 7.82 -3.45 -1.45
C ALA A 12 8.20 -3.97 -0.04
N VAL A 13 9.14 -4.92 0.03
CA VAL A 13 9.65 -5.42 1.32
C VAL A 13 10.30 -4.30 2.14
N ARG A 14 11.10 -3.43 1.50
CA ARG A 14 11.71 -2.26 2.17
C ARG A 14 10.67 -1.25 2.66
N ASP A 15 9.59 -1.04 1.92
CA ASP A 15 8.50 -0.16 2.33
C ASP A 15 7.74 -0.74 3.54
N LEU A 16 7.55 -2.07 3.59
CA LEU A 16 6.92 -2.73 4.74
C LEU A 16 7.80 -2.63 5.99
N GLU A 17 9.12 -2.81 5.85
CA GLU A 17 10.06 -2.60 6.95
C GLU A 17 10.02 -1.14 7.44
N HIS A 18 9.96 -0.18 6.52
CA HIS A 18 9.80 1.24 6.86
C HIS A 18 8.50 1.49 7.63
N ALA A 19 7.38 0.92 7.15
CA ALA A 19 6.09 1.03 7.81
C ALA A 19 6.10 0.49 9.25
N ARG A 20 6.80 -0.62 9.49
CA ARG A 20 6.96 -1.20 10.83
C ARG A 20 7.80 -0.31 11.74
N ASN A 21 8.89 0.26 11.25
CA ASN A 21 9.71 1.21 12.03
C ASN A 21 8.89 2.47 12.36
N ASP A 22 8.09 2.98 11.43
CA ASP A 22 7.22 4.14 11.65
C ASP A 22 6.17 3.87 12.74
N VAL A 23 5.66 2.64 12.86
CA VAL A 23 4.77 2.23 13.97
C VAL A 23 5.49 2.30 15.32
N GLU A 24 6.74 1.84 15.36
CA GLU A 24 7.56 1.85 16.58
C GLU A 24 7.87 3.28 17.02
N ASP A 25 8.26 4.15 16.07
CA ASP A 25 8.66 5.53 16.31
C ASP A 25 7.47 6.52 16.45
N GLY A 26 6.25 6.06 16.20
CA GLY A 26 5.03 6.86 16.39
C GLY A 26 4.61 7.71 15.19
N PHE A 27 5.21 7.50 14.02
CA PHE A 27 4.86 8.16 12.77
C PHE A 27 3.70 7.43 12.06
N PHE A 28 2.52 7.40 12.69
CA PHE A 28 1.41 6.53 12.25
C PHE A 28 0.85 6.84 10.87
N ASP A 29 0.83 8.12 10.46
CA ASP A 29 0.46 8.53 9.11
C ASP A 29 1.44 7.97 8.07
N TRP A 30 2.73 8.07 8.35
CA TRP A 30 3.79 7.50 7.50
C TRP A 30 3.79 5.98 7.48
N ALA A 31 3.51 5.32 8.61
CA ALA A 31 3.34 3.88 8.66
C ALA A 31 2.21 3.41 7.73
N CYS A 32 1.03 4.05 7.80
CA CYS A 32 -0.11 3.73 6.94
C CYS A 32 0.21 3.99 5.46
N PHE A 33 0.89 5.10 5.14
CA PHE A 33 1.30 5.40 3.78
C PHE A 33 2.31 4.39 3.23
N SER A 34 3.34 4.06 4.02
CA SER A 34 4.37 3.08 3.65
C SER A 34 3.79 1.68 3.48
N ALA A 35 2.80 1.29 4.30
CA ALA A 35 2.06 0.03 4.13
C ALA A 35 1.30 -0.01 2.79
N GLN A 36 0.60 1.07 2.43
CA GLN A 36 -0.07 1.17 1.12
C GLN A 36 0.94 1.08 -0.03
N GLN A 37 2.08 1.78 0.08
CA GLN A 37 3.12 1.75 -0.95
C GLN A 37 3.75 0.36 -1.11
N SER A 38 3.96 -0.36 -0.01
CA SER A 38 4.42 -1.75 -0.03
C SER A 38 3.48 -2.63 -0.86
N ALA A 39 2.18 -2.59 -0.54
CA ALA A 39 1.18 -3.39 -1.24
C ALA A 39 1.08 -3.01 -2.72
N GLU A 40 1.07 -1.71 -3.05
CA GLU A 40 1.07 -1.23 -4.44
C GLU A 40 2.24 -1.80 -5.25
N LYS A 41 3.46 -1.71 -4.71
CA LYS A 41 4.67 -2.19 -5.39
C LYS A 41 4.71 -3.71 -5.50
N ALA A 42 4.22 -4.44 -4.48
CA ALA A 42 4.13 -5.89 -4.51
C ALA A 42 3.18 -6.35 -5.63
N VAL A 43 1.99 -5.76 -5.74
CA VAL A 43 1.02 -6.11 -6.79
C VAL A 43 1.55 -5.74 -8.18
N LYS A 44 2.21 -4.59 -8.33
CA LYS A 44 2.88 -4.20 -9.58
C LYS A 44 4.00 -5.18 -9.98
N ALA A 45 4.74 -5.71 -9.01
CA ALA A 45 5.73 -6.77 -9.27
C ALA A 45 5.09 -8.01 -9.89
N VAL A 46 3.90 -8.42 -9.41
CA VAL A 46 3.16 -9.56 -9.98
C VAL A 46 2.75 -9.28 -11.42
N PHE A 47 2.19 -8.11 -11.72
CA PHE A 47 1.87 -7.74 -13.11
C PHE A 47 3.09 -7.82 -14.01
N GLN A 48 4.21 -7.24 -13.58
CA GLN A 48 5.45 -7.26 -14.36
C GLN A 48 5.97 -8.68 -14.57
N LYS A 49 5.85 -9.55 -13.55
CA LYS A 49 6.23 -10.95 -13.66
C LYS A 49 5.40 -11.71 -14.70
N LEU A 50 4.14 -11.33 -14.86
CA LEU A 50 3.22 -11.87 -15.86
C LEU A 50 3.40 -11.22 -17.25
N GLY A 51 4.41 -10.37 -17.44
CA GLY A 51 4.65 -9.67 -18.71
C GLY A 51 3.65 -8.55 -19.00
N ALA A 52 2.96 -8.05 -17.97
CA ALA A 52 2.02 -6.95 -18.04
C ALA A 52 2.55 -5.71 -17.31
N GLU A 53 1.98 -4.56 -17.63
CA GLU A 53 2.24 -3.31 -16.93
C GLU A 53 0.96 -2.86 -16.22
N ALA A 54 1.11 -2.26 -15.05
CA ALA A 54 -0.02 -1.80 -14.25
C ALA A 54 0.16 -0.36 -13.81
N TRP A 55 -0.91 0.41 -13.90
CA TRP A 55 -0.94 1.86 -13.72
C TRP A 55 -1.85 2.24 -12.57
N GLY A 56 -1.62 3.42 -11.98
CA GLY A 56 -2.37 3.91 -10.84
C GLY A 56 -1.80 3.48 -9.49
N HIS A 57 -2.51 3.86 -8.42
CA HIS A 57 -2.10 3.70 -7.02
C HIS A 57 -3.11 2.92 -6.17
N SER A 58 -4.29 2.63 -6.73
CA SER A 58 -5.32 1.85 -6.06
C SER A 58 -4.91 0.38 -6.06
N VAL A 59 -4.51 -0.14 -4.91
CA VAL A 59 -4.14 -1.54 -4.68
C VAL A 59 -5.34 -2.44 -4.96
N SER A 60 -6.54 -2.00 -4.56
CA SER A 60 -7.77 -2.77 -4.80
C SER A 60 -8.12 -2.90 -6.29
N ASP A 61 -7.91 -1.83 -7.09
CA ASP A 61 -8.09 -1.89 -8.54
C ASP A 61 -7.00 -2.75 -9.21
N LEU A 62 -5.75 -2.65 -8.73
CA LEU A 62 -4.65 -3.48 -9.22
C LEU A 62 -4.92 -4.97 -8.96
N LEU A 63 -5.36 -5.34 -7.75
CA LEU A 63 -5.75 -6.70 -7.39
C LEU A 63 -6.95 -7.19 -8.21
N SER A 64 -7.97 -6.36 -8.38
CA SER A 64 -9.12 -6.68 -9.23
C SER A 64 -8.70 -6.95 -10.68
N GLY A 65 -7.75 -6.18 -11.19
CA GLY A 65 -7.13 -6.40 -12.51
C GLY A 65 -6.37 -7.74 -12.59
N LEU A 66 -5.69 -8.17 -11.53
CA LEU A 66 -5.06 -9.49 -11.44
C LEU A 66 -6.08 -10.63 -11.41
N GLY A 67 -7.28 -10.39 -10.90
CA GLY A 67 -8.39 -11.36 -10.85
C GLY A 67 -8.73 -11.98 -12.22
N THR A 68 -8.39 -11.31 -13.31
CA THR A 68 -8.54 -11.83 -14.68
C THR A 68 -7.55 -12.94 -15.05
N ARG A 69 -6.46 -13.10 -14.28
CA ARG A 69 -5.35 -14.03 -14.55
C ARG A 69 -5.07 -14.98 -13.39
N LEU A 70 -5.33 -14.56 -12.16
CA LEU A 70 -5.06 -15.30 -10.92
C LEU A 70 -6.29 -15.23 -10.01
N SER A 71 -6.52 -16.28 -9.22
CA SER A 71 -7.51 -16.21 -8.15
C SER A 71 -7.00 -15.25 -7.07
N VAL A 72 -7.77 -14.20 -6.79
CA VAL A 72 -7.48 -13.20 -5.77
C VAL A 72 -8.53 -13.34 -4.67
N PRO A 73 -8.13 -13.67 -3.43
CA PRO A 73 -9.05 -13.73 -2.29
C PRO A 73 -9.75 -12.39 -2.02
N GLU A 74 -11.03 -12.44 -1.66
CA GLU A 74 -11.85 -11.23 -1.43
C GLU A 74 -11.37 -10.44 -0.21
N ASP A 75 -10.90 -11.12 0.84
CA ASP A 75 -10.30 -10.53 2.03
C ASP A 75 -9.04 -9.71 1.71
N LEU A 76 -8.23 -10.15 0.74
CA LEU A 76 -7.08 -9.39 0.26
C LEU A 76 -7.51 -8.09 -0.44
N VAL A 77 -8.59 -8.13 -1.21
CA VAL A 77 -9.17 -6.94 -1.87
C VAL A 77 -9.75 -5.98 -0.84
N ASP A 78 -10.39 -6.49 0.20
CA ASP A 78 -10.95 -5.66 1.28
C ASP A 78 -9.84 -4.97 2.11
N GLY A 79 -8.75 -5.69 2.43
CA GLY A 79 -7.56 -5.08 3.03
C GLY A 79 -6.95 -3.98 2.14
N ALA A 80 -6.89 -4.22 0.83
CA ALA A 80 -6.41 -3.24 -0.14
C ALA A 80 -7.28 -1.97 -0.19
N LYS A 81 -8.60 -2.09 -0.12
CA LYS A 81 -9.52 -0.92 -0.04
C LYS A 81 -9.27 -0.09 1.21
N GLU A 82 -8.81 -0.69 2.30
CA GLU A 82 -8.43 0.04 3.50
C GLU A 82 -7.09 0.76 3.31
N LEU A 83 -6.09 0.08 2.75
CA LEU A 83 -4.78 0.67 2.41
C LEU A 83 -4.93 1.88 1.48
N ASP A 84 -5.79 1.79 0.47
CA ASP A 84 -6.01 2.85 -0.52
C ASP A 84 -6.46 4.18 0.13
N LYS A 85 -7.11 4.13 1.29
CA LYS A 85 -7.51 5.32 2.06
C LYS A 85 -6.34 6.04 2.71
N ALA A 86 -5.14 5.46 2.73
CA ALA A 86 -3.92 6.09 3.22
C ALA A 86 -3.11 6.78 2.11
N TYR A 87 -3.31 6.44 0.83
CA TYR A 87 -2.44 6.89 -0.26
C TYR A 87 -2.30 8.42 -0.35
N ILE A 88 -3.42 9.15 -0.32
CA ILE A 88 -3.45 10.63 -0.32
C ILE A 88 -3.64 11.20 1.09
N PRO A 89 -4.64 10.75 1.87
CA PRO A 89 -4.98 11.41 3.14
C PRO A 89 -3.89 11.36 4.22
N ALA A 90 -2.94 10.44 4.13
CA ALA A 90 -1.81 10.37 5.05
C ALA A 90 -0.77 11.48 4.84
N ARG A 91 -0.80 12.19 3.71
CA ARG A 91 0.23 13.17 3.35
C ARG A 91 -0.28 14.58 3.13
N TYR A 92 -1.55 14.72 2.75
CA TYR A 92 -2.09 16.00 2.31
C TYR A 92 -3.17 16.51 3.28
N PRO A 93 -2.95 17.67 3.95
CA PRO A 93 -3.94 18.26 4.85
C PRO A 93 -5.29 18.57 4.21
N ASN A 94 -5.31 18.88 2.91
CA ASN A 94 -6.54 19.18 2.16
C ASN A 94 -7.46 17.97 1.97
N ALA A 95 -7.01 16.76 2.31
CA ALA A 95 -7.86 15.57 2.37
C ALA A 95 -8.76 15.55 3.62
N HIS A 96 -8.55 16.46 4.57
CA HIS A 96 -9.27 16.55 5.83
C HIS A 96 -9.95 17.91 5.99
N PRO A 97 -11.09 18.01 6.70
CA PRO A 97 -11.74 19.30 6.97
C PRO A 97 -10.89 20.26 7.83
N SER A 98 -9.92 19.74 8.60
CA SER A 98 -9.04 20.51 9.49
C SER A 98 -7.83 19.70 9.96
N GLY A 99 -6.83 20.36 10.54
CA GLY A 99 -5.66 19.70 11.15
C GLY A 99 -4.67 19.12 10.15
N ALA A 100 -3.62 18.49 10.66
CA ALA A 100 -2.59 17.84 9.87
C ALA A 100 -2.81 16.31 9.80
N PRO A 101 -2.38 15.61 8.73
CA PRO A 101 -2.49 14.16 8.64
C PRO A 101 -1.94 13.41 9.86
N THR A 102 -0.80 13.83 10.42
CA THR A 102 -0.16 13.24 11.60
C THR A 102 -1.08 13.16 12.84
N GLU A 103 -2.11 14.02 12.93
CA GLU A 103 -3.08 14.05 14.03
C GLU A 103 -4.27 13.09 13.80
N ARG A 104 -4.40 12.52 12.59
CA ARG A 104 -5.56 11.75 12.15
C ARG A 104 -5.38 10.24 12.22
N TYR A 105 -4.14 9.76 12.30
CA TYR A 105 -3.83 8.33 12.29
C TYR A 105 -3.46 7.85 13.70
N THR A 106 -4.01 6.71 14.08
CA THR A 106 -3.74 6.09 15.38
C THR A 106 -2.76 4.92 15.26
N ARG A 107 -2.06 4.63 16.36
CA ARG A 107 -1.24 3.41 16.52
C ARG A 107 -1.99 2.15 16.06
N ARG A 108 -3.24 1.99 16.50
CA ARG A 108 -4.07 0.81 16.20
C ARG A 108 -4.36 0.66 14.70
N GLU A 109 -4.54 1.77 13.98
CA GLU A 109 -4.71 1.74 12.53
C GLU A 109 -3.40 1.38 11.84
N ALA A 110 -2.29 2.02 12.23
CA ALA A 110 -0.98 1.72 11.68
C ALA A 110 -0.58 0.25 11.89
N GLU A 111 -0.72 -0.27 13.12
CA GLU A 111 -0.48 -1.67 13.47
C GLU A 111 -1.35 -2.65 12.67
N ARG A 112 -2.59 -2.27 12.34
CA ARG A 112 -3.45 -3.11 11.47
C ARG A 112 -2.96 -3.07 10.02
N LEU A 113 -2.72 -1.88 9.46
CA LEU A 113 -2.37 -1.72 8.05
C LEU A 113 -1.03 -2.39 7.69
N VAL A 114 -0.06 -2.44 8.61
CA VAL A 114 1.23 -3.15 8.39
C VAL A 114 1.13 -4.68 8.43
N THR A 115 -0.05 -5.23 8.76
CA THR A 115 -0.28 -6.69 8.81
C THR A 115 -1.05 -7.24 7.61
N TYR A 116 -1.57 -6.36 6.74
CA TYR A 116 -2.09 -6.72 5.42
C TYR A 116 -0.96 -7.11 4.47
#